data_AF-A0A352BBE9-F1
#
_entry.id   AF-A0A352BBE9-F1
#
_cell.length_a   1.000
_cell.length_b   1.000
_cell.length_c   1.000
_cell.angle_alpha   90.00
_cell.angle_beta   90.00
_cell.angle_gamma   90.00
#
_symmetry.space_group_name_H-M   'P 1'
#
loop_
_entity.id
_entity.type
_entity.pdbx_description
1 polymer ?
#
loop_
_entity_poly.entity_id
_entity_poly.type
_entity_poly.pdbx_seq_one_letter_code
_entity_poly.pdbx_strand_id
1 'polypeptide(L)'
;MPKVTLLSQNENTKNPPEELLRGKRHLSAKEVYTLIQNRNISSDSDWQNVYVSAEPGMFCADQIMQSEFSGWVVLGAIRPATLKYHDLELKTGIYRSVLHDVATGDDCVLHNVSYLGNYRIGNRVMLFNIQEMSCTCHSKFGEGILKEGEPESHRYWIGVGNENGERGVLPFTSMIPADAYIWSRWREDKNLMKRFVELTEYENDKKNNTYGIVCDDAVIKNCTLLKDAKIGECAYIKGAFKLKNITVLSSPDEPSQIGEGVEMVNGIMGYGSHVFYQAVAVRFVIGRNCHLKYGARLLNSVLGDNSTVSCCELLNNLIFPFHEQHHN
;
A
#
# COMPACT_ATOMS: atom_id res chain seq x y z
N MET A 1 -25.68 1.16 -6.50
CA MET A 1 -26.48 0.08 -5.88
C MET A 1 -25.64 -1.18 -5.83
N PRO A 2 -25.69 -1.98 -4.75
CA PRO A 2 -25.08 -3.30 -4.74
C PRO A 2 -25.63 -4.13 -5.90
N LYS A 3 -24.76 -4.79 -6.66
CA LYS A 3 -25.13 -5.70 -7.76
C LYS A 3 -24.88 -7.13 -7.28
N VAL A 4 -25.91 -7.96 -7.25
CA VAL A 4 -25.76 -9.40 -6.99
C VAL A 4 -25.42 -10.08 -8.31
N THR A 5 -24.30 -10.78 -8.35
CA THR A 5 -23.93 -11.69 -9.43
C THR A 5 -24.08 -13.11 -8.91
N LEU A 6 -24.83 -13.96 -9.63
CA LEU A 6 -24.94 -15.37 -9.27
C LEU A 6 -23.66 -16.09 -9.67
N LEU A 7 -23.16 -16.96 -8.79
CA LEU A 7 -21.98 -17.79 -9.07
C LEU A 7 -22.29 -18.70 -10.26
N SER A 8 -21.61 -18.48 -11.40
CA SER A 8 -21.60 -19.45 -12.49
C SER A 8 -20.57 -20.53 -12.17
N GLN A 9 -20.85 -21.80 -12.51
CA GLN A 9 -20.00 -22.94 -12.11
C GLN A 9 -18.59 -22.94 -12.74
N ASN A 10 -18.30 -22.05 -13.69
CA ASN A 10 -17.00 -21.95 -14.38
C ASN A 10 -16.65 -20.47 -14.65
N GLU A 11 -16.48 -19.67 -13.61
CA GLU A 11 -15.68 -18.45 -13.80
C GLU A 11 -14.23 -18.90 -14.01
N ASN A 12 -13.74 -18.81 -15.27
CA ASN A 12 -12.33 -18.98 -15.58
C ASN A 12 -11.53 -18.04 -14.66
N THR A 13 -10.94 -18.59 -13.60
CA THR A 13 -9.96 -17.90 -12.78
C THR A 13 -8.87 -17.42 -13.71
N LYS A 14 -8.65 -16.10 -13.77
CA LYS A 14 -7.52 -15.57 -14.53
C LYS A 14 -6.26 -16.20 -13.97
N ASN A 15 -5.41 -16.73 -14.85
CA ASN A 15 -4.12 -17.23 -14.41
C ASN A 15 -3.32 -16.09 -13.77
N PRO A 16 -2.53 -16.38 -12.74
CA PRO A 16 -1.58 -15.40 -12.22
C PRO A 16 -0.60 -14.99 -13.33
N PRO A 17 -0.07 -13.75 -13.28
CA PRO A 17 1.03 -13.34 -14.15
C PRO A 17 2.20 -14.34 -14.13
N GLU A 18 2.80 -14.62 -15.29
CA GLU A 18 3.83 -15.65 -15.47
C GLU A 18 5.04 -15.44 -14.55
N GLU A 19 5.39 -14.19 -14.26
CA GLU A 19 6.50 -13.85 -13.38
C GLU A 19 6.33 -14.38 -11.96
N LEU A 20 5.08 -14.52 -11.48
CA LEU A 20 4.77 -15.03 -10.14
C LEU A 20 4.87 -16.56 -10.07
N LEU A 21 4.71 -17.24 -11.21
CA LEU A 21 4.72 -18.70 -11.30
C LEU A 21 6.13 -19.29 -11.33
N ARG A 22 7.17 -18.45 -11.49
CA ARG A 22 8.55 -18.92 -11.53
C ARG A 22 8.92 -19.61 -10.20
N GLY A 23 9.34 -20.87 -10.28
CA GLY A 23 9.70 -21.66 -9.10
C GLY A 23 8.50 -22.09 -8.25
N LYS A 24 7.29 -22.07 -8.81
CA LYS A 24 6.06 -22.51 -8.13
C LYS A 24 5.54 -23.82 -8.71
N ARG A 25 4.73 -24.51 -7.91
CA ARG A 25 3.99 -25.72 -8.28
C ARG A 25 2.59 -25.70 -7.68
N HIS A 26 1.74 -26.58 -8.17
CA HIS A 26 0.46 -26.87 -7.50
C HIS A 26 0.67 -27.67 -6.21
N LEU A 27 -0.35 -27.63 -5.36
CA LEU A 27 -0.42 -28.42 -4.14
C LEU A 27 -0.46 -29.93 -4.47
N SER A 28 0.19 -30.73 -3.63
CA SER A 28 0.05 -32.18 -3.65
C SER A 28 -1.24 -32.62 -2.94
N ALA A 29 -1.73 -33.83 -3.24
CA ALA A 29 -2.92 -34.37 -2.60
C ALA A 29 -2.82 -34.41 -1.06
N LYS A 30 -1.62 -34.66 -0.51
CA LYS A 30 -1.37 -34.65 0.94
C LYS A 30 -1.50 -33.25 1.52
N GLU A 31 -0.95 -32.24 0.84
CA GLU A 31 -1.03 -30.84 1.28
C GLU A 31 -2.47 -30.33 1.23
N VAL A 32 -3.21 -30.64 0.16
CA VAL A 32 -4.65 -30.32 0.04
C VAL A 32 -5.43 -30.94 1.21
N TYR A 33 -5.20 -32.21 1.52
CA TYR A 33 -5.85 -32.88 2.64
C TYR A 33 -5.59 -32.16 3.97
N THR A 34 -4.32 -31.79 4.26
CA THR A 34 -3.97 -31.02 5.46
C THR A 34 -4.68 -29.67 5.49
N LEU A 35 -4.72 -28.94 4.38
CA LEU A 35 -5.39 -27.64 4.29
C LEU A 35 -6.90 -27.75 4.60
N ILE A 36 -7.55 -28.79 4.10
CA ILE A 36 -8.98 -29.07 4.38
C ILE A 36 -9.18 -29.41 5.87
N GLN A 37 -8.32 -30.24 6.47
CA GLN A 37 -8.40 -30.55 7.91
C GLN A 37 -8.21 -29.31 8.79
N ASN A 38 -7.36 -28.38 8.34
CA ASN A 38 -7.14 -27.08 8.97
C ASN A 38 -8.30 -26.08 8.74
N ARG A 39 -9.41 -26.53 8.14
CA ARG A 39 -10.64 -25.75 7.86
C ARG A 39 -10.40 -24.58 6.91
N ASN A 40 -9.44 -24.72 6.01
CA ASN A 40 -9.30 -23.77 4.91
C ASN A 40 -10.28 -24.11 3.78
N ILE A 41 -10.68 -23.10 3.02
CA ILE A 41 -11.54 -23.26 1.85
C ILE A 41 -10.92 -22.56 0.64
N SER A 42 -11.22 -23.07 -0.55
CA SER A 42 -10.84 -22.44 -1.82
C SER A 42 -12.08 -22.26 -2.69
N SER A 43 -12.11 -21.19 -3.48
CA SER A 43 -13.12 -20.98 -4.52
C SER A 43 -13.03 -22.02 -5.64
N ASP A 44 -11.87 -22.64 -5.81
CA ASP A 44 -11.63 -23.75 -6.73
C ASP A 44 -11.64 -25.06 -5.95
N SER A 45 -12.60 -25.94 -6.26
CA SER A 45 -12.77 -27.23 -5.58
C SER A 45 -11.57 -28.15 -5.73
N ASP A 46 -10.80 -28.01 -6.81
CA ASP A 46 -9.62 -28.81 -7.11
C ASP A 46 -8.31 -28.15 -6.63
N TRP A 47 -8.40 -26.99 -5.96
CA TRP A 47 -7.26 -26.23 -5.41
C TRP A 47 -6.19 -25.86 -6.45
N GLN A 48 -6.53 -25.82 -7.75
CA GLN A 48 -5.59 -25.49 -8.82
C GLN A 48 -5.21 -24.00 -8.81
N ASN A 49 -6.02 -23.19 -8.17
CA ASN A 49 -5.79 -21.75 -7.99
C ASN A 49 -4.73 -21.39 -6.93
N VAL A 50 -4.25 -22.34 -6.12
CA VAL A 50 -3.22 -22.10 -5.10
C VAL A 50 -1.88 -22.68 -5.55
N TYR A 51 -0.86 -21.82 -5.60
CA TYR A 51 0.49 -22.15 -6.00
C TYR A 51 1.44 -21.99 -4.81
N VAL A 52 2.37 -22.94 -4.66
CA VAL A 52 3.32 -23.00 -3.56
C VAL A 52 4.74 -23.17 -4.08
N SER A 53 5.75 -22.99 -3.22
CA SER A 53 7.15 -23.21 -3.61
C SER A 53 7.38 -24.62 -4.19
N ALA A 54 8.06 -24.67 -5.33
CA ALA A 54 8.51 -25.91 -5.95
C ALA A 54 9.71 -26.54 -5.20
N GLU A 55 10.39 -25.75 -4.36
CA GLU A 55 11.52 -26.23 -3.58
C GLU A 55 11.05 -27.23 -2.50
N PRO A 56 11.64 -28.44 -2.44
CA PRO A 56 11.27 -29.45 -1.45
C PRO A 56 11.42 -28.95 -0.01
N GLY A 57 10.39 -29.16 0.80
CA GLY A 57 10.40 -28.79 2.22
C GLY A 57 10.19 -27.31 2.52
N MET A 58 10.01 -26.46 1.50
CA MET A 58 9.77 -25.02 1.69
C MET A 58 8.30 -24.66 1.92
N PHE A 59 7.38 -25.62 1.90
CA PHE A 59 5.96 -25.40 2.17
C PHE A 59 5.43 -26.34 3.26
N CYS A 60 4.90 -25.75 4.32
CA CYS A 60 4.29 -26.44 5.45
C CYS A 60 2.81 -26.06 5.57
N ALA A 61 1.92 -26.95 5.10
CA ALA A 61 0.47 -26.75 5.12
C ALA A 61 -0.10 -26.57 6.55
N ASP A 62 0.58 -27.07 7.59
CA ASP A 62 0.18 -26.92 8.99
C ASP A 62 0.22 -25.47 9.49
N GLN A 63 0.94 -24.58 8.78
CA GLN A 63 0.98 -23.15 9.08
C GLN A 63 -0.16 -22.37 8.43
N ILE A 64 -1.12 -23.04 7.80
CA ILE A 64 -2.28 -22.40 7.16
C ILE A 64 -3.55 -22.93 7.81
N MET A 65 -4.29 -22.08 8.52
CA MET A 65 -5.51 -22.48 9.23
C MET A 65 -6.67 -21.49 9.07
N GLN A 66 -7.88 -22.04 8.93
CA GLN A 66 -9.15 -21.31 8.89
C GLN A 66 -9.19 -20.14 7.89
N SER A 67 -8.53 -20.26 6.75
CA SER A 67 -8.39 -19.19 5.74
C SER A 67 -9.13 -19.52 4.44
N GLU A 68 -9.48 -18.49 3.69
CA GLU A 68 -10.19 -18.59 2.41
C GLU A 68 -9.31 -18.09 1.25
N PHE A 69 -9.27 -18.86 0.18
CA PHE A 69 -8.53 -18.54 -1.03
C PHE A 69 -9.49 -18.37 -2.20
N SER A 70 -9.42 -17.23 -2.89
CA SER A 70 -10.24 -16.93 -4.06
C SER A 70 -9.42 -16.27 -5.15
N GLY A 71 -9.91 -16.31 -6.39
CA GLY A 71 -9.09 -15.92 -7.54
C GLY A 71 -7.86 -16.83 -7.60
N TRP A 72 -6.70 -16.30 -7.96
CA TRP A 72 -5.43 -17.02 -7.86
C TRP A 72 -4.64 -16.60 -6.61
N VAL A 73 -3.89 -17.53 -6.01
CA VAL A 73 -3.05 -17.25 -4.83
C VAL A 73 -1.68 -17.90 -4.99
N VAL A 74 -0.63 -17.09 -4.93
CA VAL A 74 0.76 -17.56 -5.07
C VAL A 74 1.52 -17.35 -3.77
N LEU A 75 1.93 -18.44 -3.12
CA LEU A 75 2.59 -18.40 -1.83
C LEU A 75 4.11 -18.57 -1.97
N GLY A 76 4.86 -17.78 -1.21
CA GLY A 76 6.29 -17.98 -0.96
C GLY A 76 6.59 -19.26 -0.17
N ALA A 77 7.81 -19.37 0.33
CA ALA A 77 8.15 -20.38 1.32
C ALA A 77 7.35 -20.12 2.61
N ILE A 78 6.77 -21.18 3.16
CA ILE A 78 6.06 -21.15 4.44
C ILE A 78 6.67 -22.26 5.29
N ARG A 79 7.67 -21.88 6.09
CA ARG A 79 8.36 -22.80 7.00
C ARG A 79 7.71 -22.71 8.39
N PRO A 80 7.79 -23.76 9.23
CA PRO A 80 7.34 -23.70 10.61
C PRO A 80 8.32 -22.86 11.44
N ALA A 81 8.13 -21.54 11.43
CA ALA A 81 8.99 -20.58 12.09
C ALA A 81 8.18 -19.54 12.87
N THR A 82 8.88 -18.73 13.65
CA THR A 82 8.32 -17.49 14.20
C THR A 82 9.06 -16.31 13.60
N LEU A 83 8.32 -15.23 13.40
CA LEU A 83 8.85 -13.94 13.02
C LEU A 83 8.58 -12.96 14.16
N LYS A 84 9.62 -12.24 14.55
CA LYS A 84 9.62 -11.35 15.71
C LYS A 84 9.95 -9.93 15.30
N TYR A 85 9.18 -8.98 15.79
CA TYR A 85 9.47 -7.55 15.71
C TYR A 85 9.18 -6.88 17.04
N HIS A 86 10.23 -6.33 17.66
CA HIS A 86 10.23 -5.93 19.06
C HIS A 86 9.66 -7.05 19.97
N ASP A 87 8.65 -6.76 20.77
CA ASP A 87 8.02 -7.70 21.70
C ASP A 87 6.90 -8.54 21.06
N LEU A 88 6.59 -8.32 19.78
CA LEU A 88 5.59 -9.10 19.05
C LEU A 88 6.28 -10.26 18.35
N GLU A 89 5.89 -11.49 18.68
CA GLU A 89 6.35 -12.71 18.02
C GLU A 89 5.16 -13.55 17.56
N LEU A 90 5.15 -13.90 16.28
CA LEU A 90 4.04 -14.58 15.63
C LEU A 90 4.57 -15.72 14.75
N LYS A 91 3.74 -16.75 14.56
CA LYS A 91 4.09 -17.85 13.65
C LYS A 91 4.00 -17.38 12.20
N THR A 92 4.94 -17.81 11.39
CA THR A 92 4.86 -17.64 9.93
C THR A 92 3.69 -18.47 9.39
N GLY A 93 3.03 -18.01 8.34
CA GLY A 93 1.85 -18.66 7.77
C GLY A 93 0.62 -17.77 7.70
N ILE A 94 -0.53 -18.40 7.46
CA ILE A 94 -1.79 -17.72 7.15
C ILE A 94 -2.88 -18.24 8.08
N TYR A 95 -3.43 -17.36 8.91
CA TYR A 95 -4.39 -17.72 9.94
C TYR A 95 -5.60 -16.80 9.88
N ARG A 96 -6.79 -17.39 9.69
CA ARG A 96 -8.09 -16.70 9.72
C ARG A 96 -8.15 -15.47 8.80
N SER A 97 -7.66 -15.61 7.57
CA SER A 97 -7.58 -14.51 6.58
C SER A 97 -8.27 -14.89 5.27
N VAL A 98 -8.75 -13.89 4.53
CA VAL A 98 -9.34 -14.07 3.20
C VAL A 98 -8.39 -13.48 2.16
N LEU A 99 -7.94 -14.28 1.21
CA LEU A 99 -7.01 -13.86 0.15
C LEU A 99 -7.70 -13.91 -1.21
N HIS A 100 -7.51 -12.86 -2.01
CA HIS A 100 -8.04 -12.75 -3.36
C HIS A 100 -7.00 -12.14 -4.31
N ASP A 101 -6.53 -12.88 -5.32
CA ASP A 101 -5.51 -12.39 -6.28
C ASP A 101 -4.23 -11.88 -5.60
N VAL A 102 -3.68 -12.68 -4.69
CA VAL A 102 -2.55 -12.33 -3.82
C VAL A 102 -1.30 -13.14 -4.16
N ALA A 103 -0.15 -12.49 -4.15
CA ALA A 103 1.14 -13.17 -4.04
C ALA A 103 1.90 -12.76 -2.79
N THR A 104 2.54 -13.72 -2.13
CA THR A 104 3.41 -13.47 -0.98
C THR A 104 4.84 -13.92 -1.25
N GLY A 105 5.80 -13.22 -0.65
CA GLY A 105 7.16 -13.69 -0.46
C GLY A 105 7.27 -14.71 0.66
N ASP A 106 8.50 -14.95 1.08
CA ASP A 106 8.87 -16.01 2.00
C ASP A 106 8.64 -15.63 3.46
N ASP A 107 8.16 -16.59 4.26
CA ASP A 107 8.04 -16.54 5.71
C ASP A 107 7.25 -15.33 6.23
N CYS A 108 6.20 -14.94 5.51
CA CYS A 108 5.28 -13.91 5.95
C CYS A 108 4.36 -14.40 7.08
N VAL A 109 3.90 -13.45 7.88
CA VAL A 109 2.91 -13.65 8.95
C VAL A 109 1.62 -12.96 8.55
N LEU A 110 0.58 -13.72 8.26
CA LEU A 110 -0.75 -13.22 7.92
C LEU A 110 -1.75 -13.71 8.97
N HIS A 111 -1.99 -12.90 10.00
CA HIS A 111 -2.84 -13.26 11.15
C HIS A 111 -4.06 -12.34 11.21
N ASN A 112 -5.25 -12.93 11.08
CA ASN A 112 -6.58 -12.33 10.94
C ASN A 112 -6.66 -11.03 10.12
N VAL A 113 -6.12 -11.06 8.90
CA VAL A 113 -6.33 -10.01 7.89
C VAL A 113 -7.59 -10.35 7.08
N SER A 114 -8.76 -9.92 7.55
CA SER A 114 -10.04 -10.54 7.13
C SER A 114 -10.52 -10.24 5.71
N TYR A 115 -9.76 -9.47 4.94
CA TYR A 115 -9.71 -9.55 3.47
C TYR A 115 -8.46 -8.83 2.96
N LEU A 116 -7.72 -9.53 2.10
CA LEU A 116 -6.52 -9.09 1.41
C LEU A 116 -6.71 -9.35 -0.10
N GLY A 117 -6.95 -8.28 -0.86
CA GLY A 117 -7.33 -8.36 -2.26
C GLY A 117 -6.38 -7.61 -3.19
N ASN A 118 -5.85 -8.29 -4.22
CA ASN A 118 -5.01 -7.74 -5.27
C ASN A 118 -3.72 -7.09 -4.74
N TYR A 119 -2.90 -7.86 -4.01
CA TYR A 119 -1.63 -7.41 -3.45
C TYR A 119 -0.44 -8.29 -3.85
N ARG A 120 0.75 -7.69 -3.84
CA ARG A 120 2.05 -8.37 -3.85
C ARG A 120 2.75 -8.03 -2.53
N ILE A 121 3.04 -9.05 -1.75
CA ILE A 121 3.68 -8.95 -0.44
C ILE A 121 5.11 -9.48 -0.59
N GLY A 122 6.09 -8.75 -0.08
CA GLY A 122 7.50 -9.13 -0.03
C GLY A 122 7.79 -10.24 0.97
N ASN A 123 9.05 -10.38 1.35
CA ASN A 123 9.54 -11.38 2.30
C ASN A 123 9.46 -10.89 3.74
N ARG A 124 9.24 -11.80 4.69
CA ARG A 124 9.22 -11.54 6.14
C ARG A 124 8.32 -10.37 6.53
N VAL A 125 7.20 -10.23 5.84
CA VAL A 125 6.20 -9.20 6.15
C VAL A 125 5.31 -9.68 7.29
N MET A 126 5.05 -8.80 8.26
CA MET A 126 4.09 -9.05 9.34
C MET A 126 2.81 -8.26 9.12
N LEU A 127 1.72 -8.97 8.83
CA LEU A 127 0.35 -8.45 8.79
C LEU A 127 -0.44 -9.04 9.96
N PHE A 128 -0.79 -8.22 10.96
CA PHE A 128 -1.47 -8.69 12.17
C PHE A 128 -2.75 -7.90 12.48
N ASN A 129 -3.88 -8.59 12.37
CA ASN A 129 -5.27 -8.21 12.61
C ASN A 129 -5.74 -6.89 11.95
N ILE A 130 -5.65 -6.79 10.62
CA ILE A 130 -6.19 -5.67 9.80
C ILE A 130 -7.53 -6.10 9.15
N GLN A 131 -8.54 -5.24 9.04
CA GLN A 131 -9.87 -5.60 8.47
C GLN A 131 -10.29 -4.79 7.24
N GLU A 132 -9.34 -4.51 6.35
CA GLU A 132 -9.52 -4.52 4.89
C GLU A 132 -8.22 -3.99 4.27
N MET A 133 -7.58 -4.83 3.46
CA MET A 133 -6.50 -4.45 2.56
C MET A 133 -6.90 -4.75 1.12
N SER A 134 -7.28 -3.74 0.34
CA SER A 134 -7.63 -3.94 -1.08
C SER A 134 -6.96 -2.95 -2.01
N CYS A 135 -6.64 -3.41 -3.22
CA CYS A 135 -6.15 -2.55 -4.27
C CYS A 135 -7.04 -2.66 -5.51
N THR A 136 -7.47 -1.51 -6.00
CA THR A 136 -8.13 -1.40 -7.30
C THR A 136 -7.10 -1.59 -8.42
N CYS A 137 -7.56 -2.05 -9.58
CA CYS A 137 -6.72 -2.22 -10.78
C CYS A 137 -6.31 -0.90 -11.44
N HIS A 138 -6.82 0.23 -10.98
CA HIS A 138 -6.56 1.58 -11.51
C HIS A 138 -6.00 2.53 -10.43
N SER A 139 -5.43 1.97 -9.36
CA SER A 139 -4.73 2.72 -8.32
C SER A 139 -3.57 3.54 -8.90
N LYS A 140 -3.28 4.67 -8.24
CA LYS A 140 -2.20 5.61 -8.58
C LYS A 140 -1.27 5.88 -7.40
N PHE A 141 -1.55 5.27 -6.25
CA PHE A 141 -0.75 5.36 -5.02
C PHE A 141 -0.39 6.79 -4.61
N GLY A 142 -1.30 7.73 -4.82
CA GLY A 142 -1.11 9.14 -4.48
C GLY A 142 -0.36 9.97 -5.53
N GLU A 143 0.00 9.40 -6.68
CA GLU A 143 0.55 10.15 -7.81
C GLU A 143 -0.56 10.82 -8.63
N GLY A 144 -0.25 11.99 -9.19
CA GLY A 144 -1.16 12.81 -9.97
C GLY A 144 -1.27 12.36 -11.42
N ILE A 145 -1.34 11.06 -11.68
CA ILE A 145 -1.35 10.45 -13.03
C ILE A 145 -2.74 9.96 -13.46
N LEU A 146 -2.91 9.56 -14.72
CA LEU A 146 -4.12 8.91 -15.24
C LEU A 146 -3.84 7.55 -15.90
N LYS A 147 -4.79 6.63 -15.76
CA LYS A 147 -4.87 5.41 -16.57
C LYS A 147 -5.56 5.68 -17.90
N GLU A 148 -5.28 4.84 -18.89
CA GLU A 148 -5.86 4.98 -20.23
C GLU A 148 -7.40 4.95 -20.18
N GLY A 149 -8.04 5.95 -20.81
CA GLY A 149 -9.49 6.09 -20.85
C GLY A 149 -10.13 6.78 -19.64
N GLU A 150 -9.35 7.14 -18.61
CA GLU A 150 -9.89 7.92 -17.48
C GLU A 150 -10.09 9.40 -17.86
N PRO A 151 -11.17 10.04 -17.40
CA PRO A 151 -11.37 11.47 -17.60
C PRO A 151 -10.42 12.28 -16.71
N GLU A 152 -10.08 13.49 -17.16
CA GLU A 152 -9.21 14.42 -16.42
C GLU A 152 -9.73 14.76 -15.02
N SER A 153 -11.05 14.65 -14.78
CA SER A 153 -11.67 14.84 -13.46
C SER A 153 -11.24 13.79 -12.43
N HIS A 154 -10.67 12.65 -12.84
CA HIS A 154 -10.09 11.66 -11.94
C HIS A 154 -8.66 12.01 -11.51
N ARG A 155 -8.03 13.00 -12.16
CA ARG A 155 -6.69 13.45 -11.81
C ARG A 155 -6.77 14.26 -10.52
N TYR A 156 -5.92 13.91 -9.57
CA TYR A 156 -5.78 14.65 -8.33
C TYR A 156 -4.62 15.65 -8.43
N TRP A 157 -4.91 16.88 -8.02
CA TRP A 157 -3.97 17.99 -7.93
C TRP A 157 -3.78 18.40 -6.47
N ILE A 158 -2.56 18.81 -6.09
CA ILE A 158 -2.29 19.47 -4.81
C ILE A 158 -2.39 20.98 -5.04
N GLY A 159 -3.41 21.62 -4.46
CA GLY A 159 -3.56 23.07 -4.50
C GLY A 159 -2.59 23.78 -3.56
N VAL A 160 -1.36 24.04 -4.01
CA VAL A 160 -0.38 24.77 -3.19
C VAL A 160 -0.55 26.30 -3.32
N GLY A 161 -0.41 27.02 -2.21
CA GLY A 161 -0.46 28.48 -2.16
C GLY A 161 -1.88 29.03 -2.01
N ASN A 162 -2.64 29.15 -3.10
CA ASN A 162 -3.97 29.75 -3.04
C ASN A 162 -5.09 28.70 -2.97
N GLU A 163 -6.16 29.05 -2.26
CA GLU A 163 -7.30 28.15 -2.03
C GLU A 163 -8.19 27.94 -3.26
N ASN A 164 -8.03 28.75 -4.31
CA ASN A 164 -8.80 28.64 -5.55
C ASN A 164 -8.31 27.52 -6.49
N GLY A 165 -7.19 26.86 -6.16
CA GLY A 165 -6.65 25.71 -6.93
C GLY A 165 -5.89 26.06 -8.21
N GLU A 166 -5.80 27.34 -8.59
CA GLU A 166 -5.16 27.76 -9.85
C GLU A 166 -3.65 27.54 -9.87
N ARG A 167 -3.03 27.34 -8.70
CA ARG A 167 -1.61 27.02 -8.53
C ARG A 167 -1.35 25.54 -8.23
N GLY A 168 -2.30 24.68 -8.61
CA GLY A 168 -2.19 23.24 -8.42
C GLY A 168 -0.95 22.62 -9.07
N VAL A 169 -0.39 21.61 -8.41
CA VAL A 169 0.73 20.78 -8.91
C VAL A 169 0.34 19.30 -8.87
N LEU A 170 0.91 18.49 -9.76
CA LEU A 170 0.68 17.04 -9.75
C LEU A 170 1.77 16.35 -8.94
N PRO A 171 1.41 15.58 -7.89
CA PRO A 171 2.40 14.85 -7.10
C PRO A 171 3.01 13.69 -7.89
N PHE A 172 4.27 13.44 -7.64
CA PHE A 172 5.02 12.28 -8.10
C PHE A 172 6.02 11.87 -7.01
N THR A 173 6.48 10.62 -7.04
CA THR A 173 7.18 9.99 -5.90
C THR A 173 8.47 10.73 -5.48
N SER A 174 9.20 11.32 -6.42
CA SER A 174 10.45 12.04 -6.16
C SER A 174 10.28 13.56 -6.01
N MET A 175 9.05 14.06 -5.91
CA MET A 175 8.78 15.51 -5.84
C MET A 175 9.45 16.15 -4.62
N ILE A 176 10.18 17.24 -4.87
CA ILE A 176 10.73 18.12 -3.83
C ILE A 176 10.04 19.50 -3.84
N PRO A 177 10.16 20.31 -2.77
CA PRO A 177 9.55 21.65 -2.72
C PRO A 177 9.96 22.57 -3.88
N ALA A 178 11.17 22.40 -4.42
CA ALA A 178 11.63 23.16 -5.58
C ALA A 178 10.78 22.89 -6.83
N ASP A 179 10.41 21.64 -7.10
CA ASP A 179 9.55 21.28 -8.23
C ASP A 179 8.18 21.94 -8.11
N ALA A 180 7.58 21.80 -6.93
CA ALA A 180 6.28 22.40 -6.61
C ALA A 180 6.33 23.94 -6.65
N TYR A 181 7.44 24.55 -6.22
CA TYR A 181 7.63 26.00 -6.31
C TYR A 181 7.65 26.47 -7.77
N ILE A 182 8.44 25.81 -8.62
CA ILE A 182 8.54 26.23 -10.02
C ILE A 182 7.20 26.04 -10.74
N TRP A 183 6.52 24.93 -10.49
CA TRP A 183 5.22 24.67 -11.09
C TRP A 183 4.14 25.67 -10.62
N SER A 184 4.09 25.95 -9.31
CA SER A 184 3.05 26.82 -8.75
C SER A 184 3.23 28.31 -9.06
N ARG A 185 4.45 28.77 -9.40
CA ARG A 185 4.76 30.20 -9.61
C ARG A 185 4.66 30.64 -11.07
N TRP A 186 5.19 29.85 -12.01
CA TRP A 186 5.30 30.25 -13.44
C TRP A 186 4.07 29.83 -14.28
N ARG A 187 2.86 30.15 -13.81
CA ARG A 187 1.59 29.67 -14.40
C ARG A 187 1.32 30.18 -15.82
N GLU A 188 1.88 31.33 -16.18
CA GLU A 188 1.73 31.92 -17.52
C GLU A 188 2.52 31.17 -18.60
N ASP A 189 3.56 30.43 -18.21
CA ASP A 189 4.34 29.62 -19.15
C ASP A 189 3.61 28.30 -19.45
N LYS A 190 2.69 28.36 -20.41
CA LYS A 190 1.87 27.22 -20.84
C LYS A 190 2.70 26.04 -21.35
N ASN A 191 3.88 26.29 -21.94
CA ASN A 191 4.76 25.23 -22.42
C ASN A 191 5.37 24.49 -21.23
N LEU A 192 5.88 25.23 -20.24
CA LEU A 192 6.39 24.66 -19.00
C LEU A 192 5.31 23.86 -18.25
N MET A 193 4.09 24.41 -18.12
CA MET A 193 2.98 23.70 -17.46
C MET A 193 2.64 22.38 -18.15
N LYS A 194 2.65 22.35 -19.48
CA LYS A 194 2.46 21.12 -20.26
C LYS A 194 3.59 20.12 -20.01
N ARG A 195 4.84 20.57 -19.99
CA ARG A 195 6.01 19.72 -19.72
C ARG A 195 5.96 19.09 -18.32
N PHE A 196 5.50 19.82 -17.30
CA PHE A 196 5.36 19.23 -15.98
C PHE A 196 4.34 18.08 -15.95
N VAL A 197 3.20 18.23 -16.64
CA VAL A 197 2.23 17.13 -16.77
C VAL A 197 2.85 15.94 -17.50
N GLU A 198 3.56 16.18 -18.61
CA GLU A 198 4.27 15.14 -19.35
C GLU A 198 5.33 14.42 -18.50
N LEU A 199 6.06 15.15 -17.66
CA LEU A 199 7.07 14.59 -16.75
C LEU A 199 6.46 13.76 -15.64
N THR A 200 5.36 14.21 -15.02
CA THR A 200 4.65 13.42 -14.01
C THR A 200 4.09 12.13 -14.62
N GLU A 201 3.64 12.18 -15.87
CA GLU A 201 3.13 11.02 -16.60
C GLU A 201 4.23 10.14 -17.21
N TYR A 202 5.48 10.59 -17.21
CA TYR A 202 6.60 9.88 -17.81
C TYR A 202 6.89 8.58 -17.04
N GLU A 203 7.21 7.51 -17.76
CA GLU A 203 7.48 6.16 -17.22
C GLU A 203 6.34 5.50 -16.43
N ASN A 204 5.21 6.18 -16.29
CA ASN A 204 4.04 5.63 -15.62
C ASN A 204 3.25 4.68 -16.54
N ASP A 205 3.03 3.46 -16.07
CA ASP A 205 2.25 2.46 -16.80
C ASP A 205 0.77 2.84 -16.82
N LYS A 206 0.26 3.25 -17.98
CA LYS A 206 -1.14 3.66 -18.13
C LYS A 206 -2.08 2.52 -18.49
N LYS A 207 -1.54 1.37 -18.92
CA LYS A 207 -2.31 0.30 -19.58
C LYS A 207 -2.56 -0.87 -18.65
N ASN A 208 -1.56 -1.28 -17.89
CA ASN A 208 -1.69 -2.48 -17.09
C ASN A 208 -2.46 -2.20 -15.80
N ASN A 209 -3.14 -3.26 -15.35
CA ASN A 209 -3.79 -3.29 -14.05
C ASN A 209 -2.74 -3.10 -12.94
N THR A 210 -3.10 -2.31 -11.95
CA THR A 210 -2.30 -2.11 -10.74
C THR A 210 -2.68 -3.09 -9.64
N TYR A 211 -1.76 -3.28 -8.72
CA TYR A 211 -1.90 -4.11 -7.52
C TYR A 211 -1.20 -3.40 -6.37
N GLY A 212 -1.66 -3.67 -5.16
CA GLY A 212 -1.06 -3.11 -3.95
C GLY A 212 0.30 -3.74 -3.69
N ILE A 213 1.20 -3.00 -3.07
CA ILE A 213 2.58 -3.44 -2.83
C ILE A 213 2.91 -3.26 -1.36
N VAL A 214 3.46 -4.30 -0.75
CA VAL A 214 4.12 -4.22 0.56
C VAL A 214 5.49 -4.87 0.41
N CYS A 215 6.57 -4.10 0.53
CA CYS A 215 7.92 -4.61 0.37
C CYS A 215 8.44 -5.35 1.62
N ASP A 216 9.65 -5.89 1.51
CA ASP A 216 10.28 -6.75 2.50
C ASP A 216 10.36 -6.14 3.91
N ASP A 217 10.26 -7.00 4.92
CA ASP A 217 10.42 -6.67 6.35
C ASP A 217 9.44 -5.58 6.88
N ALA A 218 8.42 -5.21 6.11
CA ALA A 218 7.39 -4.29 6.55
C ALA A 218 6.51 -4.94 7.64
N VAL A 219 6.08 -4.13 8.59
CA VAL A 219 5.24 -4.55 9.73
C VAL A 219 4.01 -3.67 9.80
N ILE A 220 2.85 -4.24 9.48
CA ILE A 220 1.56 -3.56 9.50
C ILE A 220 0.65 -4.28 10.50
N LYS A 221 0.25 -3.60 11.57
CA LYS A 221 -0.56 -4.22 12.63
C LYS A 221 -1.68 -3.33 13.14
N ASN A 222 -2.80 -3.97 13.48
CA ASN A 222 -3.97 -3.36 14.12
C ASN A 222 -4.52 -2.13 13.37
N CYS A 223 -4.55 -2.17 12.03
CA CYS A 223 -5.10 -1.09 11.21
C CYS A 223 -6.54 -1.41 10.77
N THR A 224 -7.30 -0.40 10.36
CA THR A 224 -8.71 -0.60 9.95
C THR A 224 -8.89 -0.66 8.42
N LEU A 225 -8.38 0.33 7.69
CA LEU A 225 -8.53 0.39 6.22
C LEU A 225 -7.21 0.77 5.55
N LEU A 226 -6.68 -0.14 4.73
CA LEU A 226 -5.61 0.16 3.77
C LEU A 226 -6.14 -0.10 2.37
N LYS A 227 -6.27 0.94 1.57
CA LYS A 227 -6.79 0.84 0.21
C LYS A 227 -5.86 1.51 -0.77
N ASP A 228 -5.54 0.85 -1.88
CA ASP A 228 -4.71 1.46 -2.94
C ASP A 228 -3.36 1.96 -2.39
N ALA A 229 -2.59 1.08 -1.72
CA ALA A 229 -1.37 1.46 -1.01
C ALA A 229 -0.10 0.78 -1.57
N LYS A 230 0.99 1.55 -1.62
CA LYS A 230 2.35 1.08 -1.89
C LYS A 230 3.21 1.37 -0.66
N ILE A 231 3.68 0.32 0.00
CA ILE A 231 4.42 0.38 1.28
C ILE A 231 5.84 -0.11 1.06
N GLY A 232 6.83 0.73 1.37
CA GLY A 232 8.25 0.43 1.24
C GLY A 232 8.81 -0.54 2.28
N GLU A 233 10.08 -0.89 2.12
CA GLU A 233 10.78 -1.86 2.96
C GLU A 233 10.92 -1.36 4.40
N CYS A 234 10.87 -2.27 5.36
CA CYS A 234 11.01 -1.97 6.79
C CYS A 234 10.02 -0.93 7.34
N ALA A 235 8.95 -0.59 6.60
CA ALA A 235 7.94 0.36 7.06
C ALA A 235 7.19 -0.20 8.28
N TYR A 236 6.98 0.65 9.28
CA TYR A 236 6.24 0.27 10.48
C TYR A 236 4.92 1.03 10.59
N ILE A 237 3.81 0.32 10.43
CA ILE A 237 2.46 0.89 10.48
C ILE A 237 1.68 0.22 11.60
N LYS A 238 1.25 1.00 12.58
CA LYS A 238 0.50 0.51 13.75
C LYS A 238 -0.70 1.41 14.02
N GLY A 239 -1.90 0.82 14.02
CA GLY A 239 -3.08 1.53 14.49
C GLY A 239 -3.63 2.59 13.54
N ALA A 240 -3.19 2.63 12.29
CA ALA A 240 -3.72 3.57 11.30
C ALA A 240 -5.21 3.30 11.04
N PHE A 241 -6.02 4.36 11.04
CA PHE A 241 -7.45 4.23 10.83
C PHE A 241 -7.79 4.15 9.33
N LYS A 242 -7.18 5.01 8.52
CA LYS A 242 -7.42 5.07 7.07
C LYS A 242 -6.17 5.44 6.30
N LEU A 243 -5.69 4.54 5.46
CA LEU A 243 -4.65 4.82 4.47
C LEU A 243 -5.24 4.54 3.09
N LYS A 244 -5.39 5.57 2.25
CA LYS A 244 -6.05 5.41 0.95
C LYS A 244 -5.34 6.13 -0.19
N ASN A 245 -5.01 5.41 -1.26
CA ASN A 245 -4.34 5.96 -2.45
C ASN A 245 -3.04 6.67 -2.03
N ILE A 246 -2.11 5.91 -1.44
CA ILE A 246 -0.87 6.45 -0.90
C ILE A 246 0.36 5.65 -1.27
N THR A 247 1.49 6.34 -1.26
CA THR A 247 2.83 5.75 -1.25
C THR A 247 3.53 6.10 0.07
N VAL A 248 4.03 5.09 0.76
CA VAL A 248 4.89 5.24 1.95
C VAL A 248 6.29 4.78 1.58
N LEU A 249 7.19 5.72 1.34
CA LEU A 249 8.59 5.44 1.07
C LEU A 249 9.29 5.08 2.37
N SER A 250 10.02 3.98 2.34
CA SER A 250 10.74 3.42 3.50
C SER A 250 11.84 2.52 2.98
N SER A 251 12.95 2.46 3.71
CA SER A 251 14.10 1.60 3.43
C SER A 251 14.69 1.09 4.75
N PRO A 252 15.60 0.10 4.72
CA PRO A 252 16.33 -0.32 5.91
C PRO A 252 17.12 0.82 6.57
N ASP A 253 17.67 1.73 5.78
CA ASP A 253 18.48 2.87 6.26
C ASP A 253 17.62 4.04 6.77
N GLU A 254 16.45 4.26 6.18
CA GLU A 254 15.53 5.36 6.47
C GLU A 254 14.09 4.82 6.69
N PRO A 255 13.84 4.04 7.75
CA PRO A 255 12.54 3.41 7.98
C PRO A 255 11.47 4.45 8.32
N SER A 256 10.33 4.39 7.63
CA SER A 256 9.19 5.28 7.88
C SER A 256 8.15 4.64 8.78
N GLN A 257 7.44 5.47 9.56
CA GLN A 257 6.45 4.98 10.52
C GLN A 257 5.14 5.76 10.51
N ILE A 258 4.04 5.02 10.65
CA ILE A 258 2.68 5.55 10.82
C ILE A 258 2.07 4.95 12.09
N GLY A 259 1.63 5.82 12.99
CA GLY A 259 1.08 5.45 14.29
C GLY A 259 -0.44 5.50 14.38
N GLU A 260 -0.91 5.46 15.64
CA GLU A 260 -2.30 5.23 15.97
C GLU A 260 -3.22 6.40 15.56
N GLY A 261 -4.39 6.04 15.02
CA GLY A 261 -5.47 6.96 14.65
C GLY A 261 -5.19 7.83 13.42
N VAL A 262 -4.08 7.60 12.72
CA VAL A 262 -3.71 8.40 11.54
C VAL A 262 -4.67 8.15 10.37
N GLU A 263 -5.01 9.23 9.67
CA GLU A 263 -5.74 9.19 8.41
C GLU A 263 -4.94 9.88 7.29
N MET A 264 -4.56 9.14 6.24
CA MET A 264 -3.81 9.67 5.11
C MET A 264 -4.49 9.27 3.78
N VAL A 265 -4.85 10.26 2.97
CA VAL A 265 -5.61 10.05 1.73
C VAL A 265 -5.01 10.87 0.58
N ASN A 266 -4.73 10.21 -0.55
CA ASN A 266 -4.16 10.81 -1.76
C ASN A 266 -2.83 11.52 -1.48
N GLY A 267 -1.74 10.76 -1.29
CA GLY A 267 -0.46 11.42 -1.06
C GLY A 267 0.73 10.50 -0.94
N ILE A 268 1.89 11.13 -0.83
CA ILE A 268 3.20 10.48 -0.85
C ILE A 268 3.94 10.90 0.41
N MET A 269 4.44 9.92 1.14
CA MET A 269 5.24 10.11 2.35
C MET A 269 6.68 9.68 2.08
N GLY A 270 7.63 10.60 2.28
CA GLY A 270 9.05 10.40 2.07
C GLY A 270 9.72 9.52 3.12
N TYR A 271 10.93 9.07 2.80
CA TYR A 271 11.78 8.23 3.65
C TYR A 271 12.03 8.82 5.04
N GLY A 272 12.21 7.95 6.04
CA GLY A 272 12.53 8.33 7.42
C GLY A 272 11.47 9.19 8.12
N SER A 273 10.25 9.28 7.54
CA SER A 273 9.21 10.15 8.06
C SER A 273 8.31 9.43 9.07
N HIS A 274 7.68 10.24 9.91
CA HIS A 274 6.94 9.80 11.09
C HIS A 274 5.60 10.54 11.18
N VAL A 275 4.48 9.81 11.04
CA VAL A 275 3.13 10.37 11.19
C VAL A 275 2.42 9.68 12.35
N PHE A 276 2.09 10.41 13.41
CA PHE A 276 1.64 9.84 14.69
C PHE A 276 0.50 10.62 15.34
N TYR A 277 -0.12 9.98 16.34
CA TYR A 277 -1.07 10.59 17.27
C TYR A 277 -2.23 11.32 16.56
N GLN A 278 -3.02 10.57 15.78
CA GLN A 278 -4.24 11.07 15.13
C GLN A 278 -4.00 12.20 14.12
N ALA A 279 -2.78 12.34 13.60
CA ALA A 279 -2.51 13.25 12.50
C ALA A 279 -3.31 12.88 11.25
N VAL A 280 -3.70 13.89 10.48
CA VAL A 280 -4.48 13.73 9.25
C VAL A 280 -3.75 14.38 8.09
N ALA A 281 -3.61 13.68 6.97
CA ALA A 281 -3.07 14.24 5.74
C ALA A 281 -3.98 13.92 4.55
N VAL A 282 -4.37 14.94 3.79
CA VAL A 282 -5.22 14.78 2.60
C VAL A 282 -4.64 15.60 1.46
N ARG A 283 -4.38 14.96 0.32
CA ARG A 283 -3.77 15.63 -0.85
C ARG A 283 -2.42 16.25 -0.49
N PHE A 284 -1.42 15.39 -0.27
CA PHE A 284 -0.15 15.81 0.31
C PHE A 284 1.08 15.19 -0.37
N VAL A 285 2.20 15.88 -0.22
CA VAL A 285 3.55 15.31 -0.31
C VAL A 285 4.28 15.66 0.98
N ILE A 286 4.78 14.66 1.69
CA ILE A 286 5.65 14.81 2.85
C ILE A 286 7.06 14.42 2.39
N GLY A 287 8.03 15.32 2.55
CA GLY A 287 9.44 15.10 2.22
C GLY A 287 10.11 14.06 3.12
N ARG A 288 11.44 14.00 3.07
CA ARG A 288 12.25 13.09 3.90
C ARG A 288 12.36 13.57 5.34
N ASN A 289 12.43 12.64 6.29
CA ASN A 289 12.67 12.90 7.72
C ASN A 289 11.68 13.88 8.37
N CYS A 290 10.44 13.87 7.90
CA CYS A 290 9.39 14.77 8.39
C CYS A 290 8.60 14.15 9.54
N HIS A 291 8.10 14.99 10.44
CA HIS A 291 7.27 14.58 11.57
C HIS A 291 5.92 15.30 11.54
N LEU A 292 4.82 14.54 11.43
CA LEU A 292 3.46 15.06 11.58
C LEU A 292 2.83 14.39 12.80
N LYS A 293 2.51 15.16 13.84
CA LYS A 293 2.15 14.59 15.14
C LYS A 293 1.07 15.37 15.87
N TYR A 294 0.47 14.75 16.88
CA TYR A 294 -0.48 15.34 17.82
C TYR A 294 -1.65 16.06 17.13
N GLY A 295 -2.41 15.32 16.32
CA GLY A 295 -3.61 15.84 15.65
C GLY A 295 -3.34 16.85 14.53
N ALA A 296 -2.08 17.05 14.13
CA ALA A 296 -1.75 17.96 13.04
C ALA A 296 -2.45 17.56 11.73
N ARG A 297 -2.88 18.56 10.96
CA ARG A 297 -3.64 18.41 9.72
C ARG A 297 -2.87 19.01 8.55
N LEU A 298 -2.49 18.18 7.59
CA LEU A 298 -1.78 18.59 6.38
C LEU A 298 -2.70 18.40 5.15
N LEU A 299 -3.27 19.50 4.66
CA LEU A 299 -4.30 19.48 3.62
C LEU A 299 -3.82 20.24 2.39
N ASN A 300 -3.91 19.63 1.20
CA ASN A 300 -3.48 20.25 -0.08
C ASN A 300 -2.06 20.84 -0.01
N SER A 301 -1.12 20.16 0.63
CA SER A 301 0.15 20.78 1.01
C SER A 301 1.37 19.92 0.67
N VAL A 302 2.48 20.60 0.39
CA VAL A 302 3.81 19.99 0.24
C VAL A 302 4.66 20.41 1.44
N LEU A 303 5.12 19.43 2.21
CA LEU A 303 5.96 19.61 3.39
C LEU A 303 7.40 19.22 3.05
N GLY A 304 8.32 20.19 3.04
CA GLY A 304 9.73 19.96 2.73
C GLY A 304 10.48 19.18 3.81
N ASP A 305 11.62 18.62 3.42
CA ASP A 305 12.44 17.71 4.23
C ASP A 305 12.79 18.25 5.63
N ASN A 306 13.00 17.36 6.59
CA ASN A 306 13.39 17.65 7.97
C ASN A 306 12.42 18.61 8.70
N SER A 307 11.15 18.63 8.30
CA SER A 307 10.16 19.52 8.91
C SER A 307 9.33 18.80 9.98
N THR A 308 8.94 19.54 11.02
CA THR A 308 8.08 19.05 12.10
C THR A 308 6.84 19.92 12.23
N VAL A 309 5.67 19.29 12.23
CA VAL A 309 4.37 19.94 12.35
C VAL A 309 3.57 19.24 13.43
N SER A 310 3.06 20.01 14.39
CA SER A 310 2.29 19.50 15.53
C SER A 310 1.16 20.43 15.94
N CYS A 311 0.04 19.84 16.36
CA CYS A 311 -1.13 20.53 16.94
C CYS A 311 -1.75 21.64 16.06
N CYS A 312 -1.51 21.64 14.74
CA CYS A 312 -1.93 22.73 13.86
C CYS A 312 -2.52 22.23 12.54
N GLU A 313 -3.17 23.14 11.82
CA GLU A 313 -3.70 22.91 10.48
C GLU A 313 -2.89 23.70 9.45
N LEU A 314 -2.47 23.00 8.38
CA LEU A 314 -1.78 23.54 7.23
C LEU A 314 -2.64 23.25 6.00
N LEU A 315 -3.26 24.29 5.45
CA LEU A 315 -4.15 24.21 4.29
C LEU A 315 -3.52 24.95 3.10
N ASN A 316 -3.37 24.26 1.97
CA ASN A 316 -2.86 24.83 0.72
C ASN A 316 -1.46 25.47 0.87
N ASN A 317 -0.54 24.79 1.56
CA ASN A 317 0.81 25.30 1.83
C ASN A 317 1.89 24.64 0.97
N LEU A 318 2.90 25.43 0.62
CA LEU A 318 4.18 24.94 0.13
C LEU A 318 5.26 25.32 1.16
N ILE A 319 5.75 24.33 1.89
CA ILE A 319 6.68 24.50 3.00
C ILE A 319 8.05 24.00 2.58
N PHE A 320 9.06 24.84 2.75
CA PHE A 320 10.45 24.49 2.47
C PHE A 320 11.09 23.71 3.63
N PRO A 321 12.23 23.03 3.38
CA PRO A 321 12.88 22.20 4.39
C PRO A 321 13.18 22.93 5.71
N PHE A 322 13.31 22.15 6.78
CA PHE A 322 13.63 22.62 8.14
C PHE A 322 12.57 23.54 8.76
N HIS A 323 11.30 23.35 8.41
CA HIS A 323 10.20 24.06 9.03
C HIS A 323 9.79 23.40 10.34
N GLU A 324 9.68 24.18 11.41
CA GLU A 324 9.17 23.70 12.69
C GLU A 324 7.94 24.53 13.09
N GLN A 325 6.84 23.83 13.36
CA GLN A 325 5.61 24.43 13.83
C GLN A 325 4.95 23.56 14.89
N HIS A 326 4.66 24.20 16.02
CA HIS A 326 3.91 23.63 17.12
C HIS A 326 2.99 24.70 17.68
N HIS A 327 1.74 24.34 17.94
CA HIS A 327 0.86 25.12 18.80
C HIS A 327 0.83 24.45 20.18
N ASN A 328 1.08 25.26 21.21
CA ASN A 328 0.91 24.86 22.61
C ASN A 328 -0.48 25.22 23.09
#